data_AF-A0A7C5AH57-F1
#
_entry.id   AF-A0A7C5AH57-F1
#
_cell.length_a   1.000
_cell.length_b   1.000
_cell.length_c   1.000
_cell.angle_alpha   90.00
_cell.angle_beta   90.00
_cell.angle_gamma   90.00
#
_symmetry.space_group_name_H-M   'P 1'
#
loop_
_entity.id
_entity.type
_entity.pdbx_description
1 polymer ?
#
loop_
_entity_poly.entity_id
_entity_poly.type
_entity_poly.pdbx_seq_one_letter_code
_entity_poly.pdbx_strand_id
1 'polypeptide(L)'
;MKRWLHVINSDSDGYFYPGDVRTIVARPNPDPTMIFHMWRIDSGADVSMFGSIYLSPTTFVMPDNDVQITALYTNRPATNFTLTVVSGSGSGTYSNGTVVSISADPAPGGTVFDRWTGSDSTYFGSIYASNTTFVMPYANAAITAAYVNTYSLTVNNGTGDGSYSNGCFVQISADPPPVDQYFASWYGAPDSRFGSITAPNTTFRMTNGPSVITATYMPGSTNSGSAPPAGSQTKTYAIVSVGTSRGQGRMVIVTGMRRKTWAQYALWSDYNGQIYFKSGEKFYGLVHSNSKLWFSGDPEFFERVTSADSTYGGSTNQCIFRKGFILGAPTNSMAYVTFASMLSKADLVLTGRTDITFNGTDLLINCPDSGWTNRTYALPGDVVIAVCTNASSRDVAVGGVLDGRVTIVSERDILITNHVTYASDPATNPASDDALGLIANRDVVVKPSCPNDLKLYAHIMATGNLTPSDDNDGSFGVENYGSGSPRGKLNLWGGIVQNKRGAVGTFSGDTLLTGYDKNYRYDTRFTENPPPEYPPLLDEISFDKWRDM
;
A
#
# COMPACT_ATOMS: atom_id res chain seq x y z
N MET A 1 32.14 43.26 3.68
CA MET A 1 32.96 44.49 3.56
C MET A 1 33.14 44.81 2.08
N LYS A 2 33.46 46.05 1.70
CA LYS A 2 33.80 46.33 0.29
C LYS A 2 35.12 45.67 -0.07
N ARG A 3 35.24 45.19 -1.31
CA ARG A 3 36.42 44.57 -1.91
C ARG A 3 36.98 45.47 -3.00
N TRP A 4 38.29 45.44 -3.18
CA TRP A 4 38.98 46.23 -4.19
C TRP A 4 38.95 45.53 -5.55
N LEU A 5 38.50 46.24 -6.58
CA LEU A 5 38.62 45.84 -7.98
C LEU A 5 39.69 46.72 -8.64
N HIS A 6 40.79 46.08 -9.06
CA HIS A 6 41.85 46.70 -9.84
C HIS A 6 41.76 46.21 -11.29
N VAL A 7 41.52 47.13 -12.22
CA VAL A 7 41.31 46.92 -13.64
C VAL A 7 42.42 47.62 -14.42
N ILE A 8 43.46 46.87 -14.76
CA ILE A 8 44.61 47.39 -15.49
C ILE A 8 44.20 47.71 -16.93
N ASN A 9 44.64 48.87 -17.43
CA ASN A 9 44.24 49.47 -18.71
C ASN A 9 42.74 49.83 -18.78
N SER A 10 42.16 50.27 -17.67
CA SER A 10 40.75 50.70 -17.56
C SER A 10 40.62 51.93 -16.66
N ASP A 11 39.44 52.57 -16.69
CA ASP A 11 39.02 53.62 -15.75
C ASP A 11 38.07 53.06 -14.65
N SER A 12 37.92 51.73 -14.57
CA SER A 12 36.87 51.07 -13.77
C SER A 12 37.31 50.60 -12.36
N ASP A 13 38.40 51.13 -11.82
CA ASP A 13 38.88 50.80 -10.47
C ASP A 13 37.92 51.24 -9.37
N GLY A 14 37.81 50.48 -8.27
CA GLY A 14 36.99 50.91 -7.14
C GLY A 14 36.76 49.88 -6.04
N TYR A 15 36.11 50.36 -4.96
CA TYR A 15 35.64 49.52 -3.85
C TYR A 15 34.16 49.19 -3.99
N PHE A 16 33.83 47.89 -4.11
CA PHE A 16 32.48 47.41 -4.38
C PHE A 16 32.05 46.32 -3.38
N TYR A 17 30.75 46.15 -3.16
CA TYR A 17 30.26 45.06 -2.33
C TYR A 17 30.24 43.74 -3.13
N PRO A 18 30.48 42.59 -2.48
CA PRO A 18 30.28 41.30 -3.12
C PRO A 18 28.86 41.17 -3.68
N GLY A 19 28.73 40.67 -4.91
CA GLY A 19 27.48 40.60 -5.67
C GLY A 19 27.14 41.85 -6.50
N ASP A 20 27.85 42.97 -6.33
CA ASP A 20 27.65 44.15 -7.17
C ASP A 20 27.99 43.84 -8.64
N VAL A 21 27.10 44.21 -9.56
CA VAL A 21 27.35 44.16 -11.00
C VAL A 21 27.93 45.50 -11.47
N ARG A 22 29.11 45.47 -12.07
CA ARG A 22 29.83 46.64 -12.57
C ARG A 22 30.06 46.54 -14.06
N THR A 23 29.83 47.63 -14.78
CA THR A 23 30.28 47.74 -16.17
C THR A 23 31.75 48.14 -16.16
N ILE A 24 32.62 47.29 -16.70
CA ILE A 24 34.03 47.58 -16.87
C ILE A 24 34.32 47.88 -18.34
N VAL A 25 35.21 48.87 -18.58
CA VAL A 25 35.52 49.35 -19.93
C VAL A 25 37.03 49.48 -20.11
N ALA A 26 37.60 48.78 -21.07
CA ALA A 26 39.00 48.92 -21.43
C ALA A 26 39.25 50.31 -22.03
N ARG A 27 40.34 50.96 -21.59
CA ARG A 27 40.82 52.20 -22.22
C ARG A 27 41.25 51.91 -23.66
N PRO A 28 41.21 52.89 -24.57
CA PRO A 28 41.90 52.76 -25.86
C PRO A 28 43.40 52.48 -25.67
N ASN A 29 43.99 51.62 -26.50
CA ASN A 29 45.44 51.41 -26.49
C ASN A 29 46.15 52.64 -27.09
N PRO A 30 47.30 53.10 -26.54
CA PRO A 30 48.10 54.16 -27.14
C PRO A 30 48.59 53.85 -28.57
N ASP A 31 48.78 52.57 -28.91
CA ASP A 31 49.07 52.13 -30.27
C ASP A 31 47.76 51.96 -31.07
N PRO A 32 47.51 52.77 -32.11
CA PRO A 32 46.27 52.71 -32.90
C PRO A 32 46.14 51.44 -33.73
N THR A 33 47.20 50.62 -33.83
CA THR A 33 47.19 49.32 -34.50
C THR A 33 46.76 48.17 -33.57
N MET A 34 46.62 48.42 -32.27
CA MET A 34 46.20 47.43 -31.29
C MET A 34 44.72 47.61 -30.89
N ILE A 35 43.96 46.52 -30.87
CA ILE A 35 42.55 46.50 -30.43
C ILE A 35 42.38 45.63 -29.19
N PHE A 36 41.40 45.96 -28.34
CA PHE A 36 41.08 45.20 -27.12
C PHE A 36 40.80 43.73 -27.49
N HIS A 37 41.55 42.80 -26.92
CA HIS A 37 41.46 41.38 -27.23
C HIS A 37 40.61 40.61 -26.22
N MET A 38 40.92 40.73 -24.94
CA MET A 38 40.16 40.13 -23.84
C MET A 38 40.57 40.70 -22.48
N TRP A 39 39.74 40.44 -21.48
CA TRP A 39 40.09 40.56 -20.07
C TRP A 39 40.84 39.30 -19.62
N ARG A 40 42.06 39.46 -19.13
CA ARG A 40 42.79 38.42 -18.41
C ARG A 40 42.51 38.57 -16.92
N ILE A 41 42.22 37.46 -16.26
CA ILE A 41 42.16 37.39 -14.81
C ILE A 41 43.57 37.22 -14.27
N ASP A 42 44.05 38.17 -13.48
CA ASP A 42 45.35 38.06 -12.83
C ASP A 42 45.22 37.41 -11.45
N SER A 43 44.18 37.76 -10.69
CA SER A 43 43.87 37.11 -9.41
C SER A 43 42.44 37.38 -8.93
N GLY A 44 41.90 36.44 -8.14
CA GLY A 44 40.71 36.68 -7.33
C GLY A 44 39.37 36.65 -8.06
N ALA A 45 39.33 36.35 -9.36
CA ALA A 45 38.10 36.21 -10.12
C ALA A 45 38.04 34.89 -10.88
N ASP A 46 36.87 34.59 -11.43
CA ASP A 46 36.63 33.51 -12.38
C ASP A 46 35.98 34.09 -13.66
N VAL A 47 36.11 33.39 -14.79
CA VAL A 47 35.50 33.76 -16.06
C VAL A 47 33.98 33.89 -15.94
N SER A 48 33.34 33.07 -15.07
CA SER A 48 31.89 33.11 -14.84
C SER A 48 31.38 34.43 -14.26
N MET A 49 32.28 35.28 -13.75
CA MET A 49 31.93 36.57 -13.16
C MET A 49 31.75 37.66 -14.22
N PHE A 50 32.12 37.41 -15.48
CA PHE A 50 31.99 38.35 -16.58
C PHE A 50 30.74 38.07 -17.41
N GLY A 51 30.08 39.11 -17.92
CA GLY A 51 29.11 38.96 -19.00
C GLY A 51 29.78 38.41 -20.27
N SER A 52 31.01 38.84 -20.55
CA SER A 52 31.93 38.25 -21.51
C SER A 52 33.34 38.78 -21.26
N ILE A 53 34.35 37.91 -21.23
CA ILE A 53 35.76 38.31 -21.17
C ILE A 53 36.26 38.89 -22.50
N TYR A 54 35.50 38.74 -23.59
CA TYR A 54 35.89 39.15 -24.94
C TYR A 54 35.27 40.48 -25.38
N LEU A 55 34.46 41.11 -24.53
CA LEU A 55 33.79 42.38 -24.81
C LEU A 55 34.33 43.52 -23.92
N SER A 56 34.34 44.71 -24.49
CA SER A 56 34.52 45.98 -23.78
C SER A 56 33.61 47.02 -24.44
N PRO A 57 32.64 47.61 -23.72
CA PRO A 57 32.31 47.37 -22.32
C PRO A 57 31.75 45.96 -22.05
N THR A 58 31.90 45.47 -20.81
CA THR A 58 31.29 44.21 -20.33
C THR A 58 30.82 44.36 -18.89
N THR A 59 29.95 43.48 -18.41
CA THR A 59 29.57 43.41 -16.99
C THR A 59 30.51 42.50 -16.21
N PHE A 60 30.73 42.81 -14.94
CA PHE A 60 31.54 42.03 -14.00
C PHE A 60 30.85 41.97 -12.64
N VAL A 61 30.72 40.78 -12.05
CA VAL A 61 30.12 40.56 -10.74
C VAL A 61 31.22 40.46 -9.69
N MET A 62 31.17 41.33 -8.69
CA MET A 62 32.21 41.39 -7.66
C MET A 62 32.17 40.16 -6.72
N PRO A 63 33.28 39.41 -6.53
CA PRO A 63 33.35 38.33 -5.54
C PRO A 63 33.64 38.84 -4.12
N ASP A 64 33.62 37.96 -3.13
CA ASP A 64 33.96 38.29 -1.72
C ASP A 64 35.48 38.26 -1.43
N ASN A 65 36.28 38.72 -2.39
CA ASN A 65 37.71 38.95 -2.24
C ASN A 65 38.17 40.05 -3.21
N ASP A 66 39.38 40.56 -3.01
CA ASP A 66 39.95 41.56 -3.91
C ASP A 66 40.31 40.92 -5.25
N VAL A 67 40.15 41.69 -6.33
CA VAL A 67 40.28 41.22 -7.72
C VAL A 67 41.28 42.08 -8.47
N GLN A 68 42.10 41.41 -9.28
CA GLN A 68 42.92 42.08 -10.30
C GLN A 68 42.67 41.45 -11.66
N ILE A 69 42.36 42.30 -12.64
CA ILE A 69 42.10 41.93 -14.03
C ILE A 69 42.82 42.92 -14.96
N THR A 70 43.24 42.44 -16.13
CA THR A 70 43.98 43.25 -17.13
C THR A 70 43.29 43.19 -18.49
N ALA A 71 43.05 44.34 -19.12
CA ALA A 71 42.71 44.38 -20.54
C ALA A 71 43.97 44.10 -21.39
N LEU A 72 43.91 43.01 -22.17
CA LEU A 72 44.92 42.65 -23.16
C LEU A 72 44.53 43.17 -24.54
N TYR A 73 45.54 43.51 -25.34
CA TYR A 73 45.36 44.01 -26.71
C TYR A 73 46.16 43.14 -27.67
N THR A 74 45.69 43.04 -28.92
CA THR A 74 46.39 42.31 -29.98
C THR A 74 46.58 43.21 -31.21
N ASN A 75 47.68 43.00 -31.96
CA ASN A 75 47.91 43.65 -33.25
C ASN A 75 46.74 43.34 -34.16
N ARG A 76 46.14 44.33 -34.83
CA ARG A 76 45.01 44.18 -35.77
C ARG A 76 45.32 43.13 -36.86
N PRO A 77 44.88 41.84 -36.74
CA PRO A 77 45.21 40.81 -37.71
C PRO A 77 43.93 40.41 -38.44
N ALA A 78 43.76 40.88 -39.67
CA ALA A 78 42.54 40.77 -40.47
C ALA A 78 41.30 41.36 -39.77
N THR A 79 40.63 42.30 -40.44
CA THR A 79 39.35 42.83 -39.93
C THR A 79 38.26 41.78 -39.86
N ASN A 80 38.43 40.62 -40.51
CA ASN A 80 37.43 39.56 -40.60
C ASN A 80 38.06 38.18 -40.32
N PHE A 81 37.35 37.36 -39.53
CA PHE A 81 37.62 35.95 -39.28
C PHE A 81 36.57 35.10 -39.99
N THR A 82 36.93 33.87 -40.37
CA THR A 82 36.00 32.95 -41.04
C THR A 82 35.22 32.12 -40.02
N LEU A 83 33.90 32.17 -40.09
CA LEU A 83 32.98 31.25 -39.43
C LEU A 83 32.55 30.17 -40.43
N THR A 84 32.80 28.91 -40.08
CA THR A 84 32.27 27.75 -40.80
C THR A 84 31.16 27.12 -39.96
N VAL A 85 29.94 27.08 -40.48
CA VAL A 85 28.79 26.42 -39.87
C VAL A 85 28.53 25.13 -40.65
N VAL A 86 28.69 23.99 -39.97
CA VAL A 86 28.45 22.65 -40.52
C VAL A 86 27.05 22.19 -40.10
N SER A 87 26.29 21.68 -41.07
CA SER A 87 24.87 21.31 -40.90
C SER A 87 24.01 22.49 -40.43
N GLY A 88 24.30 23.68 -40.93
CA GLY A 88 23.56 24.90 -40.63
C GLY A 88 23.98 26.07 -41.51
N SER A 89 23.33 27.20 -41.27
CA SER A 89 23.54 28.47 -41.98
C SER A 89 24.18 29.53 -41.07
N GLY A 90 24.76 30.57 -41.70
CA GLY A 90 25.50 31.64 -41.02
C GLY A 90 27.02 31.57 -41.22
N SER A 91 27.51 30.73 -42.13
CA SER A 91 28.91 30.74 -42.55
C SER A 91 29.26 32.06 -43.25
N GLY A 92 30.49 32.54 -43.06
CA GLY A 92 30.94 33.77 -43.68
C GLY A 92 32.20 34.33 -43.04
N THR A 93 32.61 35.52 -43.50
CA THR A 93 33.72 36.26 -42.91
C THR A 93 33.18 37.45 -42.12
N TYR A 94 33.47 37.52 -40.82
CA TYR A 94 32.89 38.49 -39.90
C TYR A 94 33.99 39.17 -39.10
N SER A 95 33.82 40.45 -38.77
CA SER A 95 34.69 41.10 -37.80
C SER A 95 34.48 40.54 -36.41
N ASN A 96 35.52 40.54 -35.58
CA ASN A 96 35.40 40.13 -34.19
C ASN A 96 34.24 40.86 -33.47
N GLY A 97 33.54 40.15 -32.60
CA GLY A 97 32.41 40.67 -31.83
C GLY A 97 31.11 40.78 -32.63
N THR A 98 31.12 40.51 -33.94
CA THR A 98 29.89 40.48 -34.74
C THR A 98 28.98 39.38 -34.22
N VAL A 99 27.71 39.72 -33.97
CA VAL A 99 26.66 38.77 -33.60
C VAL A 99 26.05 38.22 -34.89
N VAL A 100 26.36 36.98 -35.21
CA VAL A 100 25.88 36.27 -36.40
C VAL A 100 24.65 35.47 -36.02
N SER A 101 23.55 35.62 -36.76
CA SER A 101 22.41 34.70 -36.62
C SER A 101 22.76 33.38 -37.31
N ILE A 102 22.67 32.29 -36.56
CA ILE A 102 22.92 30.94 -37.07
C ILE A 102 21.66 30.09 -36.91
N SER A 103 21.43 29.20 -37.87
CA SER A 103 20.26 28.32 -37.90
C SER A 103 20.71 26.92 -38.31
N ALA A 104 20.32 25.92 -37.53
CA ALA A 104 20.59 24.53 -37.84
C ALA A 104 19.77 24.11 -39.06
N ASP A 105 20.36 23.30 -39.93
CA ASP A 105 19.64 22.73 -41.07
C ASP A 105 18.46 21.86 -40.58
N PRO A 106 17.47 21.59 -41.45
CA PRO A 106 16.42 20.64 -41.12
C PRO A 106 17.01 19.31 -40.66
N ALA A 107 16.52 18.80 -39.52
CA ALA A 107 17.04 17.57 -38.94
C ALA A 107 16.88 16.39 -39.91
N PRO A 108 17.92 15.57 -40.13
CA PRO A 108 17.78 14.32 -40.86
C PRO A 108 16.64 13.46 -40.30
N GLY A 109 15.99 12.67 -41.16
CA GLY A 109 14.84 11.84 -40.77
C GLY A 109 15.17 10.96 -39.56
N GLY A 110 14.28 10.96 -38.56
CA GLY A 110 14.47 10.21 -37.31
C GLY A 110 15.44 10.87 -36.31
N THR A 111 15.79 12.13 -36.50
CA THR A 111 16.61 12.91 -35.55
C THR A 111 15.96 14.24 -35.20
N VAL A 112 16.38 14.85 -34.09
CA VAL A 112 16.06 16.23 -33.71
C VAL A 112 17.34 16.98 -33.36
N PHE A 113 17.32 18.30 -33.50
CA PHE A 113 18.43 19.15 -33.08
C PHE A 113 18.72 18.93 -31.58
N ASP A 114 19.99 18.65 -31.26
CA ASP A 114 20.47 18.43 -29.90
C ASP A 114 21.15 19.70 -29.37
N ARG A 115 22.25 20.10 -30.02
CA ARG A 115 23.02 21.29 -29.65
C ARG A 115 24.00 21.76 -30.72
N TRP A 116 24.50 22.97 -30.56
CA TRP A 116 25.69 23.47 -31.24
C TRP A 116 26.98 22.99 -30.55
N THR A 117 28.00 22.65 -31.35
CA THR A 117 29.33 22.21 -30.88
C THR A 117 30.44 22.88 -31.72
N GLY A 118 31.71 22.69 -31.34
CA GLY A 118 32.88 23.13 -32.13
C GLY A 118 33.49 24.47 -31.68
N SER A 119 32.86 25.17 -30.74
CA SER A 119 33.41 26.36 -30.08
C SER A 119 33.00 26.41 -28.60
N ASP A 120 33.57 27.35 -27.85
CA ASP A 120 33.19 27.62 -26.47
C ASP A 120 31.71 28.09 -26.39
N SER A 121 30.96 27.54 -25.44
CA SER A 121 29.52 27.83 -25.25
C SER A 121 29.23 29.31 -24.99
N THR A 122 30.19 30.07 -24.47
CA THR A 122 30.04 31.51 -24.16
C THR A 122 29.88 32.39 -25.41
N TYR A 123 30.25 31.89 -26.59
CA TYR A 123 30.02 32.59 -27.85
C TYR A 123 28.62 32.40 -28.42
N PHE A 124 27.81 31.48 -27.88
CA PHE A 124 26.46 31.23 -28.37
C PHE A 124 25.43 31.96 -27.51
N GLY A 125 24.41 32.55 -28.12
CA GLY A 125 23.24 33.03 -27.37
C GLY A 125 22.52 31.90 -26.63
N SER A 126 22.53 30.69 -27.24
CA SER A 126 22.15 29.43 -26.62
C SER A 126 22.68 28.28 -27.48
N ILE A 127 23.38 27.33 -26.87
CA ILE A 127 23.80 26.11 -27.56
C ILE A 127 22.65 25.14 -27.82
N TYR A 128 21.51 25.29 -27.14
CA TYR A 128 20.36 24.35 -27.20
C TYR A 128 19.20 24.86 -28.07
N ALA A 129 19.33 26.04 -28.68
CA ALA A 129 18.34 26.57 -29.62
C ALA A 129 18.80 26.32 -31.07
N SER A 130 17.95 25.68 -31.88
CA SER A 130 18.24 25.41 -33.30
C SER A 130 18.41 26.70 -34.11
N ASN A 131 17.76 27.78 -33.69
CA ASN A 131 17.99 29.14 -34.17
C ASN A 131 18.56 29.97 -33.02
N THR A 132 19.75 30.52 -33.20
CA THR A 132 20.48 31.22 -32.14
C THR A 132 21.44 32.25 -32.72
N THR A 133 22.21 32.90 -31.88
CA THR A 133 23.28 33.81 -32.29
C THR A 133 24.64 33.25 -31.91
N PHE A 134 25.67 33.60 -32.69
CA PHE A 134 27.07 33.31 -32.42
C PHE A 134 27.89 34.60 -32.49
N VAL A 135 28.64 34.90 -31.44
CA VAL A 135 29.53 36.07 -31.37
C VAL A 135 30.89 35.67 -31.94
N MET A 136 31.32 36.32 -33.02
CA MET A 136 32.57 35.96 -33.69
C MET A 136 33.79 36.21 -32.78
N PRO A 137 34.64 35.20 -32.50
CA PRO A 137 35.85 35.36 -31.70
C PRO A 137 37.01 35.97 -32.50
N TYR A 138 38.13 36.26 -31.81
CA TYR A 138 39.40 36.72 -32.38
C TYR A 138 40.18 35.61 -33.13
N ALA A 139 39.47 34.63 -33.69
CA ALA A 139 40.04 33.52 -34.44
C ALA A 139 38.99 32.95 -35.39
N ASN A 140 39.42 32.20 -36.40
CA ASN A 140 38.49 31.42 -37.21
C ASN A 140 37.77 30.38 -36.31
N ALA A 141 36.48 30.20 -36.55
CA ALA A 141 35.65 29.27 -35.77
C ALA A 141 34.94 28.28 -36.71
N ALA A 142 34.85 27.03 -36.27
CA ALA A 142 34.09 26.00 -36.96
C ALA A 142 33.08 25.40 -35.96
N ILE A 143 31.79 25.61 -36.22
CA ILE A 143 30.71 25.14 -35.38
C ILE A 143 29.86 24.13 -36.13
N THR A 144 29.21 23.23 -35.42
CA THR A 144 28.40 22.16 -36.01
C THR A 144 27.08 22.00 -35.27
N ALA A 145 25.97 21.96 -36.01
CA ALA A 145 24.69 21.52 -35.47
C ALA A 145 24.70 20.00 -35.30
N ALA A 146 24.59 19.54 -34.06
CA ALA A 146 24.49 18.12 -33.74
C ALA A 146 23.02 17.72 -33.60
N TYR A 147 22.69 16.52 -34.08
CA TYR A 147 21.35 15.94 -34.02
C TYR A 147 21.40 14.62 -33.25
N VAL A 148 20.31 14.32 -32.53
CA VAL A 148 20.16 13.08 -31.77
C VAL A 148 18.97 12.27 -32.29
N ASN A 149 19.09 10.94 -32.28
CA ASN A 149 18.03 10.04 -32.71
C ASN A 149 16.76 10.22 -31.86
N THR A 150 15.62 10.15 -32.53
CA THR A 150 14.30 10.05 -31.90
C THR A 150 13.66 8.69 -32.13
N TYR A 151 12.73 8.35 -31.24
CA TYR A 151 11.97 7.11 -31.27
C TYR A 151 10.48 7.44 -31.12
N SER A 152 9.64 6.71 -31.84
CA SER A 152 8.20 6.93 -31.81
C SER A 152 7.57 6.40 -30.51
N LEU A 153 6.70 7.20 -29.91
CA LEU A 153 5.76 6.80 -28.88
C LEU A 153 4.35 6.81 -29.46
N THR A 154 3.65 5.69 -29.30
CA THR A 154 2.21 5.58 -29.58
C THR A 154 1.48 5.38 -28.26
N VAL A 155 0.44 6.18 -28.01
CA VAL A 155 -0.37 6.19 -26.78
C VAL A 155 -1.82 5.86 -27.16
N ASN A 156 -2.21 4.59 -27.01
CA ASN A 156 -3.59 4.20 -27.29
C ASN A 156 -4.52 4.62 -26.13
N ASN A 157 -5.70 5.13 -26.47
CA ASN A 157 -6.69 5.68 -25.55
C ASN A 157 -6.14 6.78 -24.62
N GLY A 158 -5.22 7.58 -25.14
CA GLY A 158 -4.66 8.71 -24.41
C GLY A 158 -3.94 9.65 -25.36
N THR A 159 -3.16 10.55 -24.76
CA THR A 159 -2.39 11.58 -25.43
C THR A 159 -0.93 11.50 -25.02
N GLY A 160 -0.05 12.07 -25.85
CA GLY A 160 1.40 12.04 -25.66
C GLY A 160 2.15 11.33 -26.79
N ASP A 161 1.48 11.01 -27.90
CA ASP A 161 2.12 10.49 -29.11
C ASP A 161 3.15 11.47 -29.67
N GLY A 162 4.22 10.93 -30.25
CA GLY A 162 5.24 11.76 -30.88
C GLY A 162 6.56 11.04 -31.12
N SER A 163 7.55 11.81 -31.55
CA SER A 163 8.94 11.33 -31.70
C SER A 163 9.83 12.03 -30.69
N TYR A 164 10.49 11.26 -29.83
CA TYR A 164 11.21 11.76 -28.67
C TYR A 164 12.62 11.20 -28.59
N SER A 165 13.56 11.98 -28.04
CA SER A 165 14.92 11.51 -27.76
C SER A 165 14.96 10.49 -26.63
N ASN A 166 15.97 9.61 -26.66
CA ASN A 166 16.19 8.62 -25.61
C ASN A 166 16.38 9.30 -24.23
N GLY A 167 15.72 8.77 -23.20
CA GLY A 167 15.83 9.24 -21.82
C GLY A 167 14.90 10.39 -21.44
N CYS A 168 14.25 11.04 -22.41
CA CYS A 168 13.29 12.10 -22.15
C CYS A 168 12.03 11.58 -21.43
N PHE A 169 11.42 12.42 -20.60
CA PHE A 169 10.12 12.18 -19.97
C PHE A 169 9.01 12.87 -20.77
N VAL A 170 8.07 12.09 -21.28
CA VAL A 170 6.89 12.55 -22.01
C VAL A 170 5.72 12.64 -21.04
N GLN A 171 4.99 13.76 -21.01
CA GLN A 171 3.73 13.83 -20.29
C GLN A 171 2.67 13.05 -21.09
N ILE A 172 2.04 12.08 -20.44
CA ILE A 172 0.97 11.29 -21.03
C ILE A 172 -0.29 11.46 -20.19
N SER A 173 -1.44 11.46 -20.87
CA SER A 173 -2.75 11.62 -20.25
C SER A 173 -3.74 10.64 -20.87
N ALA A 174 -4.44 9.89 -20.04
CA ALA A 174 -5.46 8.94 -20.47
C ALA A 174 -6.69 9.72 -20.94
N ASP A 175 -7.34 9.23 -21.99
CA ASP A 175 -8.62 9.76 -22.42
C ASP A 175 -9.68 9.63 -21.30
N PRO A 176 -10.76 10.43 -21.34
CA PRO A 176 -11.87 10.24 -20.42
C PRO A 176 -12.41 8.80 -20.48
N PRO A 177 -12.67 8.14 -19.34
CA PRO A 177 -13.20 6.79 -19.33
C PRO A 177 -14.58 6.74 -20.02
N PRO A 178 -14.90 5.64 -20.74
CA PRO A 178 -16.27 5.37 -21.18
C PRO A 178 -17.27 5.34 -20.01
N VAL A 179 -18.58 5.43 -20.31
CA VAL A 179 -19.66 5.36 -19.30
C VAL A 179 -19.50 4.10 -18.44
N ASP A 180 -19.70 4.25 -17.13
CA ASP A 180 -19.54 3.20 -16.11
C ASP A 180 -18.15 2.57 -16.10
N GLN A 181 -17.11 3.32 -16.48
CA GLN A 181 -15.72 2.90 -16.33
C GLN A 181 -14.89 3.95 -15.60
N TYR A 182 -13.74 3.54 -15.08
CA TYR A 182 -12.71 4.43 -14.56
C TYR A 182 -11.35 4.03 -15.10
N PHE A 183 -10.42 4.99 -15.17
CA PHE A 183 -9.04 4.72 -15.55
C PHE A 183 -8.41 3.73 -14.56
N ALA A 184 -7.89 2.63 -15.08
CA ALA A 184 -7.31 1.56 -14.28
C ALA A 184 -5.78 1.67 -14.23
N SER A 185 -5.12 1.64 -15.38
CA SER A 185 -3.66 1.73 -15.46
C SER A 185 -3.13 1.99 -16.86
N TRP A 186 -1.87 2.39 -16.94
CA TRP A 186 -1.05 2.36 -18.17
C TRP A 186 -0.36 1.00 -18.32
N TYR A 187 -0.27 0.50 -19.56
CA TYR A 187 0.55 -0.68 -19.89
C TYR A 187 1.24 -0.53 -21.26
N GLY A 188 2.10 -1.49 -21.62
CA GLY A 188 2.84 -1.52 -22.89
C GLY A 188 4.35 -1.31 -22.74
N ALA A 189 4.83 -1.07 -21.52
CA ALA A 189 6.26 -1.01 -21.17
C ALA A 189 6.48 -1.39 -19.69
N PRO A 190 7.72 -1.65 -19.24
CA PRO A 190 8.01 -1.89 -17.82
C PRO A 190 7.62 -0.71 -16.91
N ASP A 191 7.11 -1.01 -15.71
CA ASP A 191 6.61 -0.02 -14.73
C ASP A 191 7.64 1.08 -14.41
N SER A 192 8.93 0.74 -14.38
CA SER A 192 10.03 1.67 -14.14
C SER A 192 10.14 2.78 -15.20
N ARG A 193 9.42 2.67 -16.32
CA ARG A 193 9.34 3.70 -17.35
C ARG A 193 8.19 4.68 -17.10
N PHE A 194 7.31 4.47 -16.13
CA PHE A 194 6.22 5.39 -15.81
C PHE A 194 6.52 6.13 -14.50
N GLY A 195 6.15 7.41 -14.41
CA GLY A 195 6.15 8.12 -13.12
C GLY A 195 5.14 7.52 -12.14
N SER A 196 4.02 7.05 -12.68
CA SER A 196 2.99 6.26 -12.00
C SER A 196 2.16 5.53 -13.05
N ILE A 197 2.00 4.22 -12.91
CA ILE A 197 1.13 3.42 -13.79
C ILE A 197 -0.36 3.58 -13.45
N THR A 198 -0.70 4.04 -12.24
CA THR A 198 -2.09 4.15 -11.74
C THR A 198 -2.63 5.58 -11.77
N ALA A 199 -1.85 6.57 -12.19
CA ALA A 199 -2.33 7.92 -12.41
C ALA A 199 -2.73 8.13 -13.89
N PRO A 200 -3.95 8.61 -14.19
CA PRO A 200 -4.37 8.87 -15.57
C PRO A 200 -3.51 9.94 -16.24
N ASN A 201 -2.93 10.85 -15.46
CA ASN A 201 -1.94 11.84 -15.91
C ASN A 201 -0.61 11.51 -15.26
N THR A 202 0.42 11.27 -16.07
CA THR A 202 1.72 10.79 -15.58
C THR A 202 2.83 11.09 -16.58
N THR A 203 4.06 10.71 -16.25
CA THR A 203 5.20 10.78 -17.17
C THR A 203 5.59 9.40 -17.70
N PHE A 204 6.12 9.36 -18.92
CA PHE A 204 6.69 8.18 -19.54
C PHE A 204 8.13 8.43 -19.99
N ARG A 205 9.06 7.58 -19.56
CA ARG A 205 10.47 7.66 -19.92
C ARG A 205 10.74 6.92 -21.23
N MET A 206 11.23 7.65 -22.22
CA MET A 206 11.63 7.10 -23.52
C MET A 206 12.95 6.34 -23.44
N THR A 207 13.06 5.29 -24.26
CA THR A 207 14.26 4.44 -24.39
C THR A 207 14.74 4.41 -25.84
N ASN A 208 15.82 3.67 -26.12
CA ASN A 208 16.40 3.47 -27.45
C ASN A 208 15.57 2.51 -28.34
N GLY A 209 14.29 2.81 -28.54
CA GLY A 209 13.40 2.06 -29.42
C GLY A 209 11.96 2.59 -29.43
N PRO A 210 11.17 2.23 -30.46
CA PRO A 210 9.76 2.59 -30.51
C PRO A 210 9.01 1.98 -29.32
N SER A 211 8.03 2.72 -28.80
CA SER A 211 7.22 2.30 -27.65
C SER A 211 5.74 2.46 -27.97
N VAL A 212 4.94 1.45 -27.62
CA VAL A 212 3.48 1.50 -27.70
C VAL A 212 2.95 1.28 -26.31
N ILE A 213 2.22 2.25 -25.79
CA ILE A 213 1.56 2.19 -24.49
C ILE A 213 0.06 2.37 -24.65
N THR A 214 -0.71 2.00 -23.65
CA THR A 214 -2.18 2.06 -23.73
C THR A 214 -2.77 2.36 -22.36
N ALA A 215 -3.70 3.30 -22.31
CA ALA A 215 -4.55 3.50 -21.13
C ALA A 215 -5.66 2.45 -21.09
N THR A 216 -5.85 1.86 -19.91
CA THR A 216 -6.88 0.85 -19.68
C THR A 216 -7.97 1.40 -18.78
N TYR A 217 -9.19 0.95 -19.04
CA TYR A 217 -10.37 1.32 -18.28
C TYR A 217 -11.02 0.06 -17.73
N MET A 218 -11.52 0.15 -16.50
CA MET A 218 -12.26 -0.92 -15.85
C MET A 218 -13.70 -0.48 -15.64
N PRO A 219 -14.68 -1.40 -15.73
CA PRO A 219 -16.03 -1.14 -15.25
C PRO A 219 -15.97 -0.60 -13.83
N GLY A 220 -16.50 0.59 -13.62
CA GLY A 220 -16.91 1.03 -12.30
C GLY A 220 -17.81 -0.04 -11.72
N SER A 221 -17.62 -0.35 -10.44
CA SER A 221 -18.54 -1.23 -9.75
C SER A 221 -19.92 -0.59 -9.74
N THR A 222 -20.75 -0.86 -10.73
CA THR A 222 -22.17 -1.00 -10.49
C THR A 222 -22.30 -2.28 -9.68
N ASN A 223 -22.22 -2.13 -8.37
CA ASN A 223 -22.84 -3.08 -7.45
C ASN A 223 -24.34 -3.07 -7.77
N SER A 224 -24.73 -3.89 -8.75
CA SER A 224 -26.10 -4.35 -8.97
C SER A 224 -26.36 -5.66 -8.20
N GLY A 225 -25.68 -5.82 -7.06
CA GLY A 225 -26.14 -6.54 -5.90
C GLY A 225 -26.10 -5.54 -4.76
N SER A 226 -27.09 -5.57 -3.87
CA SER A 226 -27.20 -4.73 -2.66
C SER A 226 -25.85 -4.26 -2.14
N ALA A 227 -25.72 -2.94 -1.90
CA ALA A 227 -24.57 -2.37 -1.22
C ALA A 227 -24.15 -3.27 -0.04
N PRO A 228 -22.85 -3.59 0.12
CA PRO A 228 -22.40 -4.21 1.36
C PRO A 228 -22.86 -3.30 2.50
N PRO A 229 -23.39 -3.85 3.60
CA PRO A 229 -23.72 -3.05 4.78
C PRO A 229 -22.51 -2.19 5.15
N ALA A 230 -22.75 -0.93 5.49
CA ALA A 230 -21.71 -0.02 5.94
C ALA A 230 -21.02 -0.62 7.18
N GLY A 231 -19.80 -1.13 7.03
CA GLY A 231 -19.08 -1.86 8.08
C GLY A 231 -18.35 -3.13 7.62
N SER A 232 -17.88 -3.22 6.38
CA SER A 232 -16.97 -4.30 5.99
C SER A 232 -15.56 -3.74 5.82
N GLN A 233 -14.72 -3.91 6.84
CA GLN A 233 -13.27 -3.62 6.77
C GLN A 233 -12.47 -4.69 6.01
N THR A 234 -13.10 -5.67 5.37
CA THR A 234 -12.38 -6.57 4.46
C THR A 234 -11.95 -5.76 3.23
N LYS A 235 -10.76 -5.15 3.30
CA LYS A 235 -10.13 -4.50 2.15
C LYS A 235 -9.90 -5.57 1.09
N THR A 236 -10.75 -5.57 0.06
CA THR A 236 -10.55 -6.41 -1.12
C THR A 236 -9.65 -5.68 -2.09
N TYR A 237 -8.62 -6.35 -2.56
CA TYR A 237 -7.69 -5.83 -3.56
C TYR A 237 -8.01 -6.45 -4.92
N ALA A 238 -7.62 -5.75 -5.98
CA ALA A 238 -7.47 -6.34 -7.29
C ALA A 238 -5.98 -6.39 -7.61
N ILE A 239 -5.49 -7.54 -8.07
CA ILE A 239 -4.16 -7.64 -8.68
C ILE A 239 -4.36 -7.69 -10.19
N VAL A 240 -3.68 -6.78 -10.87
CA VAL A 240 -3.57 -6.77 -12.33
C VAL A 240 -2.15 -7.20 -12.66
N SER A 241 -2.02 -8.29 -13.40
CA SER A 241 -0.76 -8.77 -13.95
C SER A 241 -0.83 -8.68 -15.46
N VAL A 242 0.07 -7.90 -16.04
CA VAL A 242 0.23 -7.79 -17.49
C VAL A 242 1.52 -8.49 -17.90
N GLY A 243 1.46 -9.31 -18.95
CA GLY A 243 2.59 -10.10 -19.40
C GLY A 243 2.51 -10.43 -20.88
N THR A 244 3.54 -11.10 -21.40
CA THR A 244 3.53 -11.62 -22.77
C THR A 244 3.58 -13.14 -22.71
N SER A 245 2.60 -13.81 -23.31
CA SER A 245 2.58 -15.26 -23.48
C SER A 245 2.57 -15.60 -24.96
N ARG A 246 3.56 -16.37 -25.42
CA ARG A 246 3.73 -16.76 -26.84
C ARG A 246 3.72 -15.56 -27.80
N GLY A 247 4.33 -14.44 -27.40
CA GLY A 247 4.41 -13.22 -28.22
C GLY A 247 3.12 -12.40 -28.27
N GLN A 248 2.07 -12.78 -27.54
CA GLN A 248 0.85 -11.98 -27.38
C GLN A 248 0.81 -11.36 -25.98
N GLY A 249 0.47 -10.07 -25.91
CA GLY A 249 0.14 -9.42 -24.64
C GLY A 249 -1.05 -10.12 -23.99
N ARG A 250 -0.97 -10.32 -22.68
CA ARG A 250 -1.99 -10.95 -21.84
C ARG A 250 -2.20 -10.08 -20.61
N MET A 251 -3.46 -9.94 -20.20
CA MET A 251 -3.82 -9.29 -18.94
C MET A 251 -4.59 -10.27 -18.06
N VAL A 252 -4.00 -10.63 -16.93
CA VAL A 252 -4.66 -11.40 -15.88
C VAL A 252 -5.13 -10.44 -14.79
N ILE A 253 -6.42 -10.44 -14.52
CA ILE A 253 -7.00 -9.69 -13.40
C ILE A 253 -7.51 -10.68 -12.37
N VAL A 254 -7.02 -10.57 -11.15
CA VAL A 254 -7.53 -11.26 -9.96
C VAL A 254 -8.27 -10.23 -9.11
N THR A 255 -9.56 -10.44 -8.84
CA THR A 255 -10.37 -9.51 -8.03
C THR A 255 -10.85 -10.17 -6.74
N GLY A 256 -11.16 -9.34 -5.74
CA GLY A 256 -11.67 -9.84 -4.45
C GLY A 256 -10.56 -10.40 -3.58
N MET A 257 -9.31 -9.98 -3.79
CA MET A 257 -8.19 -10.47 -3.01
C MET A 257 -8.30 -10.00 -1.57
N ARG A 258 -8.37 -10.93 -0.63
CA ARG A 258 -8.46 -10.64 0.81
C ARG A 258 -7.62 -11.63 1.60
N ARG A 259 -7.23 -11.23 2.81
CA ARG A 259 -6.65 -12.18 3.77
C ARG A 259 -7.75 -13.07 4.29
N LYS A 260 -7.49 -14.37 4.39
CA LYS A 260 -8.36 -15.25 5.16
C LYS A 260 -8.20 -14.94 6.64
N THR A 261 -9.27 -15.09 7.40
CA THR A 261 -9.24 -14.92 8.85
C THR A 261 -9.49 -16.24 9.55
N TRP A 262 -9.16 -16.28 10.83
CA TRP A 262 -9.55 -17.41 11.69
C TRP A 262 -11.06 -17.64 11.73
N ALA A 263 -11.86 -16.65 11.33
CA ALA A 263 -13.31 -16.76 11.26
C ALA A 263 -13.82 -17.75 10.21
N GLN A 264 -12.93 -18.29 9.35
CA GLN A 264 -13.28 -19.31 8.35
C GLN A 264 -13.57 -20.70 8.95
N TYR A 265 -13.18 -20.95 10.20
CA TYR A 265 -13.32 -22.26 10.83
C TYR A 265 -14.65 -22.40 11.57
N ALA A 266 -15.38 -23.48 11.30
CA ALA A 266 -16.45 -23.91 12.17
C ALA A 266 -15.88 -24.35 13.53
N LEU A 267 -14.76 -25.06 13.48
CA LEU A 267 -14.01 -25.48 14.65
C LEU A 267 -12.53 -25.62 14.31
N TRP A 268 -11.67 -24.94 15.06
CA TRP A 268 -10.23 -25.14 15.04
C TRP A 268 -9.72 -25.37 16.46
N SER A 269 -8.82 -26.34 16.65
CA SER A 269 -8.15 -26.55 17.93
C SER A 269 -6.68 -26.93 17.79
N ASP A 270 -5.79 -26.30 18.55
CA ASP A 270 -4.39 -26.75 18.60
C ASP A 270 -4.34 -28.16 19.22
N TYR A 271 -4.95 -28.29 20.40
CA TYR A 271 -5.15 -29.56 21.09
C TYR A 271 -6.64 -29.88 21.28
N ASN A 272 -7.12 -30.96 20.67
CA ASN A 272 -8.52 -31.39 20.72
C ASN A 272 -8.86 -32.19 21.99
N GLY A 273 -7.85 -32.84 22.61
CA GLY A 273 -8.09 -33.84 23.65
C GLY A 273 -9.00 -34.99 23.20
N GLN A 274 -9.49 -35.80 24.14
CA GLN A 274 -10.45 -36.88 23.87
C GLN A 274 -11.90 -36.36 23.91
N ILE A 275 -12.22 -35.38 23.07
CA ILE A 275 -13.56 -34.83 22.92
C ILE A 275 -14.14 -35.26 21.58
N TYR A 276 -15.22 -36.03 21.64
CA TYR A 276 -15.84 -36.66 20.48
C TYR A 276 -16.70 -35.68 19.67
N PHE A 277 -16.64 -35.84 18.35
CA PHE A 277 -17.74 -35.53 17.44
C PHE A 277 -18.68 -36.73 17.43
N LYS A 278 -19.95 -36.51 17.76
CA LYS A 278 -20.92 -37.59 17.99
C LYS A 278 -22.04 -37.61 16.97
N SER A 279 -22.87 -38.65 17.05
CA SER A 279 -24.05 -38.84 16.21
C SER A 279 -24.92 -37.59 16.13
N GLY A 280 -25.39 -37.27 14.92
CA GLY A 280 -26.29 -36.15 14.63
C GLY A 280 -25.65 -34.76 14.59
N GLU A 281 -24.36 -34.59 14.90
CA GLU A 281 -23.68 -33.30 14.78
C GLU A 281 -23.44 -32.93 13.30
N LYS A 282 -23.58 -31.65 12.96
CA LYS A 282 -23.41 -31.14 11.59
C LYS A 282 -22.51 -29.92 11.55
N PHE A 283 -21.47 -29.96 10.73
CA PHE A 283 -20.50 -28.87 10.58
C PHE A 283 -20.49 -28.33 9.15
N TYR A 284 -20.90 -27.07 9.00
CA TYR A 284 -21.05 -26.37 7.71
C TYR A 284 -19.84 -25.52 7.32
N GLY A 285 -18.72 -25.65 8.05
CA GLY A 285 -17.48 -24.92 7.79
C GLY A 285 -16.26 -25.80 8.07
N LEU A 286 -15.08 -25.23 7.86
CA LEU A 286 -13.81 -25.96 8.00
C LEU A 286 -13.63 -26.48 9.43
N VAL A 287 -13.20 -27.72 9.56
CA VAL A 287 -12.82 -28.33 10.84
C VAL A 287 -11.34 -28.73 10.79
N HIS A 288 -10.58 -28.28 11.78
CA HIS A 288 -9.16 -28.58 11.88
C HIS A 288 -8.73 -28.86 13.33
N SER A 289 -7.77 -29.77 13.51
CA SER A 289 -6.94 -29.76 14.72
C SER A 289 -5.49 -30.06 14.43
N ASN A 290 -4.57 -29.42 15.16
CA ASN A 290 -3.16 -29.83 15.16
C ASN A 290 -2.94 -31.19 15.86
N SER A 291 -3.98 -31.74 16.48
CA SER A 291 -3.95 -33.02 17.19
C SER A 291 -5.06 -33.97 16.71
N LYS A 292 -5.10 -35.16 17.30
CA LYS A 292 -6.10 -36.20 17.03
C LYS A 292 -7.55 -35.71 17.21
N LEU A 293 -8.35 -35.87 16.16
CA LEU A 293 -9.82 -35.75 16.23
C LEU A 293 -10.44 -37.08 16.67
N TRP A 294 -11.53 -37.03 17.44
CA TRP A 294 -12.21 -38.20 17.98
C TRP A 294 -13.64 -38.30 17.45
N PHE A 295 -14.03 -39.47 16.94
CA PHE A 295 -15.31 -39.66 16.24
C PHE A 295 -16.13 -40.80 16.85
N SER A 296 -17.44 -40.61 16.91
CA SER A 296 -18.42 -41.63 17.31
C SER A 296 -19.72 -41.43 16.54
N GLY A 297 -20.29 -42.52 16.03
CA GLY A 297 -21.56 -42.46 15.28
C GLY A 297 -21.45 -41.75 13.94
N ASP A 298 -22.46 -40.95 13.59
CA ASP A 298 -22.69 -40.38 12.26
C ASP A 298 -22.56 -38.83 12.13
N PRO A 299 -21.54 -38.18 12.71
CA PRO A 299 -21.35 -36.74 12.48
C PRO A 299 -21.12 -36.46 10.99
N GLU A 300 -21.69 -35.35 10.53
CA GLU A 300 -21.69 -34.92 9.14
C GLU A 300 -20.91 -33.62 8.95
N PHE A 301 -19.93 -33.64 8.05
CA PHE A 301 -19.06 -32.51 7.71
C PHE A 301 -19.26 -32.12 6.25
N PHE A 302 -19.68 -30.88 6.03
CA PHE A 302 -19.98 -30.34 4.70
C PHE A 302 -18.78 -29.71 4.02
N GLU A 303 -17.80 -29.29 4.81
CA GLU A 303 -16.51 -28.78 4.35
C GLU A 303 -15.36 -29.72 4.72
N ARG A 304 -14.16 -29.40 4.24
CA ARG A 304 -12.98 -30.23 4.45
C ARG A 304 -12.63 -30.34 5.93
N VAL A 305 -12.40 -31.57 6.39
CA VAL A 305 -11.91 -31.87 7.74
C VAL A 305 -10.42 -32.19 7.67
N THR A 306 -9.65 -31.66 8.60
CA THR A 306 -8.21 -31.87 8.64
C THR A 306 -7.71 -32.15 10.06
N SER A 307 -6.70 -33.00 10.17
CA SER A 307 -5.92 -33.16 11.40
C SER A 307 -4.44 -33.20 11.03
N ALA A 308 -3.59 -32.52 11.80
CA ALA A 308 -2.15 -32.66 11.66
C ALA A 308 -1.63 -33.99 12.23
N ASP A 309 -2.41 -34.65 13.09
CA ASP A 309 -2.13 -36.01 13.51
C ASP A 309 -2.33 -36.97 12.32
N SER A 310 -1.49 -38.02 12.28
CA SER A 310 -1.59 -39.07 11.26
C SER A 310 -2.69 -40.09 11.58
N THR A 311 -3.35 -39.95 12.74
CA THR A 311 -4.35 -40.88 13.25
C THR A 311 -5.56 -40.13 13.81
N TYR A 312 -6.70 -40.84 13.91
CA TYR A 312 -7.90 -40.37 14.61
C TYR A 312 -8.21 -41.30 15.80
N GLY A 313 -9.10 -40.85 16.68
CA GLY A 313 -9.63 -41.64 17.78
C GLY A 313 -11.08 -42.05 17.56
N GLY A 314 -11.52 -43.13 18.19
CA GLY A 314 -12.87 -43.67 18.01
C GLY A 314 -13.06 -44.36 16.65
N SER A 315 -14.19 -44.10 15.98
CA SER A 315 -14.54 -44.74 14.71
C SER A 315 -15.10 -43.74 13.71
N THR A 316 -14.67 -43.86 12.46
CA THR A 316 -15.14 -43.04 11.33
C THR A 316 -16.12 -43.78 10.40
N ASN A 317 -16.50 -45.02 10.73
CA ASN A 317 -17.28 -45.90 9.83
C ASN A 317 -18.63 -45.31 9.37
N GLN A 318 -19.26 -44.49 10.21
CA GLN A 318 -20.55 -43.85 9.92
C GLN A 318 -20.42 -42.33 9.71
N CYS A 319 -19.22 -41.77 9.87
CA CYS A 319 -18.97 -40.35 9.65
C CYS A 319 -19.13 -39.99 8.17
N ILE A 320 -19.72 -38.82 7.89
CA ILE A 320 -19.94 -38.34 6.53
C ILE A 320 -19.01 -37.16 6.27
N PHE A 321 -17.96 -37.37 5.49
CA PHE A 321 -17.00 -36.34 5.09
C PHE A 321 -17.22 -35.90 3.64
N ARG A 322 -18.09 -34.91 3.41
CA ARG A 322 -18.51 -34.52 2.05
C ARG A 322 -17.38 -33.99 1.18
N LYS A 323 -16.39 -33.33 1.77
CA LYS A 323 -15.17 -32.83 1.10
C LYS A 323 -13.89 -33.49 1.60
N GLY A 324 -14.02 -34.69 2.15
CA GLY A 324 -12.91 -35.52 2.61
C GLY A 324 -12.37 -35.16 4.00
N PHE A 325 -11.61 -36.11 4.55
CA PHE A 325 -10.88 -36.01 5.79
C PHE A 325 -9.40 -36.25 5.52
N ILE A 326 -8.55 -35.27 5.82
CA ILE A 326 -7.10 -35.34 5.59
C ILE A 326 -6.37 -35.44 6.93
N LEU A 327 -5.59 -36.51 7.09
CA LEU A 327 -4.65 -36.73 8.19
C LEU A 327 -3.25 -36.26 7.78
N GLY A 328 -2.41 -35.89 8.75
CA GLY A 328 -1.07 -35.37 8.48
C GLY A 328 -1.08 -34.02 7.73
N ALA A 329 -2.14 -33.21 7.92
CA ALA A 329 -2.21 -31.85 7.39
C ALA A 329 -1.16 -30.94 8.05
N PRO A 330 -0.72 -29.84 7.41
CA PRO A 330 0.14 -28.85 8.07
C PRO A 330 -0.51 -28.27 9.32
N THR A 331 0.31 -27.96 10.32
CA THR A 331 -0.13 -27.25 11.53
C THR A 331 -0.23 -25.75 11.29
N ASN A 332 -1.20 -25.09 11.91
CA ASN A 332 -1.28 -23.62 12.01
C ASN A 332 -1.15 -23.19 13.48
N SER A 333 -0.79 -21.94 13.78
CA SER A 333 -0.66 -21.51 15.19
C SER A 333 -1.26 -20.13 15.41
N MET A 334 -1.96 -19.95 16.53
CA MET A 334 -2.48 -18.64 16.97
C MET A 334 -1.46 -17.81 17.77
N ALA A 335 -0.21 -18.26 17.92
CA ALA A 335 0.77 -17.61 18.79
C ALA A 335 1.01 -16.11 18.48
N TYR A 336 0.79 -15.69 17.23
CA TYR A 336 0.92 -14.28 16.83
C TYR A 336 -0.29 -13.41 17.20
N VAL A 337 -1.44 -14.01 17.51
CA VAL A 337 -2.67 -13.29 17.89
C VAL A 337 -2.58 -12.90 19.35
N THR A 338 -1.88 -11.81 19.63
CA THR A 338 -1.66 -11.31 20.99
C THR A 338 -2.65 -10.21 21.36
N PHE A 339 -2.97 -10.08 22.65
CA PHE A 339 -3.75 -8.92 23.13
C PHE A 339 -3.15 -7.59 22.67
N ALA A 340 -1.82 -7.44 22.69
CA ALA A 340 -1.15 -6.23 22.21
C ALA A 340 -1.47 -5.92 20.74
N SER A 341 -1.49 -6.94 19.86
CA SER A 341 -1.83 -6.77 18.44
C SER A 341 -3.31 -6.40 18.20
N MET A 342 -4.18 -6.76 19.13
CA MET A 342 -5.60 -6.44 19.07
C MET A 342 -5.92 -5.10 19.74
N LEU A 343 -5.22 -4.76 20.82
CA LEU A 343 -5.35 -3.49 21.55
C LEU A 343 -5.06 -2.29 20.65
N SER A 344 -4.09 -2.40 19.74
CA SER A 344 -3.77 -1.34 18.77
C SER A 344 -4.90 -1.03 17.79
N LYS A 345 -5.95 -1.85 17.74
CA LYS A 345 -7.10 -1.71 16.86
C LYS A 345 -8.37 -1.31 17.60
N ALA A 346 -8.31 -1.14 18.93
CA ALA A 346 -9.47 -0.89 19.75
C ALA A 346 -9.99 0.55 19.58
N ASP A 347 -11.29 0.68 19.36
CA ASP A 347 -12.01 1.96 19.37
C ASP A 347 -12.34 2.41 20.80
N LEU A 348 -12.55 1.44 21.70
CA LEU A 348 -12.76 1.65 23.11
C LEU A 348 -11.84 0.76 23.94
N VAL A 349 -11.08 1.38 24.84
CA VAL A 349 -10.24 0.67 25.80
C VAL A 349 -10.80 0.90 27.20
N LEU A 350 -11.13 -0.18 27.89
CA LEU A 350 -11.63 -0.17 29.26
C LEU A 350 -10.61 -0.79 30.19
N THR A 351 -10.53 -0.27 31.41
CA THR A 351 -9.63 -0.79 32.43
C THR A 351 -10.40 -1.55 33.48
N GLY A 352 -9.98 -2.79 33.77
CA GLY A 352 -10.54 -3.62 34.84
C GLY A 352 -11.71 -4.50 34.40
N ARG A 353 -12.27 -5.25 35.37
CA ARG A 353 -13.39 -6.16 35.10
C ARG A 353 -14.57 -5.39 34.51
N THR A 354 -15.09 -5.91 33.40
CA THR A 354 -16.13 -5.24 32.62
C THR A 354 -17.30 -6.19 32.39
N ASP A 355 -18.52 -5.73 32.65
CA ASP A 355 -19.74 -6.40 32.18
C ASP A 355 -20.32 -5.61 31.01
N ILE A 356 -20.51 -6.27 29.87
CA ILE A 356 -21.07 -5.69 28.65
C ILE A 356 -22.38 -6.39 28.34
N THR A 357 -23.48 -5.65 28.41
CA THR A 357 -24.79 -6.14 27.98
C THR A 357 -25.11 -5.58 26.59
N PHE A 358 -25.33 -6.46 25.61
CA PHE A 358 -25.82 -6.08 24.29
C PHE A 358 -27.30 -5.70 24.37
N ASN A 359 -27.64 -4.49 23.95
CA ASN A 359 -28.98 -3.92 24.04
C ASN A 359 -29.42 -3.30 22.71
N GLY A 360 -29.49 -4.14 21.67
CA GLY A 360 -29.74 -3.70 20.30
C GLY A 360 -28.52 -2.96 19.75
N THR A 361 -28.74 -1.73 19.28
CA THR A 361 -27.72 -0.86 18.67
C THR A 361 -26.79 -0.20 19.69
N ASP A 362 -26.98 -0.50 20.98
CA ASP A 362 -26.21 0.04 22.08
C ASP A 362 -25.60 -1.08 22.94
N LEU A 363 -24.52 -0.76 23.63
CA LEU A 363 -23.95 -1.55 24.72
C LEU A 363 -24.21 -0.85 26.05
N LEU A 364 -24.66 -1.61 27.04
CA LEU A 364 -24.67 -1.16 28.44
C LEU A 364 -23.44 -1.70 29.14
N ILE A 365 -22.53 -0.80 29.51
CA ILE A 365 -21.22 -1.16 30.04
C ILE A 365 -21.12 -0.79 31.52
N ASN A 366 -20.82 -1.79 32.35
CA ASN A 366 -20.45 -1.62 33.74
C ASN A 366 -18.95 -1.92 33.89
N CYS A 367 -18.17 -0.90 34.25
CA CYS A 367 -16.72 -0.99 34.40
C CYS A 367 -16.29 -0.08 35.57
N PRO A 368 -16.34 -0.58 36.82
CA PRO A 368 -16.11 0.25 38.01
C PRO A 368 -14.74 0.93 38.05
N ASP A 369 -13.69 0.24 37.61
CA ASP A 369 -12.32 0.78 37.56
C ASP A 369 -12.16 1.91 36.53
N SER A 370 -13.09 1.99 35.56
CA SER A 370 -13.21 3.11 34.61
C SER A 370 -14.28 4.12 35.02
N GLY A 371 -14.91 3.96 36.20
CA GLY A 371 -15.97 4.82 36.73
C GLY A 371 -17.31 4.68 36.00
N TRP A 372 -17.55 3.57 35.30
CA TRP A 372 -18.75 3.39 34.47
C TRP A 372 -19.74 2.45 35.14
N THR A 373 -20.98 2.92 35.29
CA THR A 373 -22.11 2.13 35.78
C THR A 373 -23.24 2.23 34.76
N ASN A 374 -23.60 1.11 34.12
CA ASN A 374 -24.61 1.04 33.06
C ASN A 374 -24.45 2.15 32.00
N ARG A 375 -23.20 2.48 31.64
CA ARG A 375 -22.94 3.52 30.65
C ARG A 375 -23.35 3.00 29.28
N THR A 376 -24.24 3.73 28.61
CA THR A 376 -24.60 3.45 27.23
C THR A 376 -23.45 3.84 26.31
N TYR A 377 -23.07 2.92 25.44
CA TYR A 377 -22.14 3.14 24.33
C TYR A 377 -22.84 2.75 23.04
N ALA A 378 -23.17 3.74 22.20
CA ALA A 378 -23.79 3.52 20.91
C ALA A 378 -22.81 2.88 19.93
N LEU A 379 -23.31 2.04 19.02
CA LEU A 379 -22.51 1.40 17.97
C LEU A 379 -22.59 2.24 16.68
N PRO A 380 -21.58 3.09 16.36
CA PRO A 380 -21.61 3.93 15.16
C PRO A 380 -21.29 3.16 13.86
N GLY A 381 -21.03 1.86 13.94
CA GLY A 381 -20.56 0.99 12.87
C GLY A 381 -19.81 -0.21 13.44
N ASP A 382 -18.75 -0.63 12.75
CA ASP A 382 -17.79 -1.63 13.24
C ASP A 382 -17.06 -1.09 14.48
N VAL A 383 -17.08 -1.85 15.58
CA VAL A 383 -16.41 -1.46 16.84
C VAL A 383 -15.52 -2.58 17.37
N VAL A 384 -14.33 -2.23 17.82
CA VAL A 384 -13.44 -3.11 18.60
C VAL A 384 -13.33 -2.57 20.03
N ILE A 385 -13.66 -3.40 21.01
CA ILE A 385 -13.54 -3.07 22.44
C ILE A 385 -12.45 -3.94 23.04
N ALA A 386 -11.46 -3.31 23.66
CA ALA A 386 -10.43 -3.99 24.42
C ALA A 386 -10.57 -3.70 25.91
N VAL A 387 -10.44 -4.75 26.73
CA VAL A 387 -10.43 -4.62 28.20
C VAL A 387 -9.04 -4.97 28.71
N CYS A 388 -8.33 -3.94 29.20
CA CYS A 388 -6.92 -3.95 29.63
C CYS A 388 -6.74 -3.67 31.13
N THR A 389 -5.49 -3.65 31.59
CA THR A 389 -5.14 -3.61 33.02
C THR A 389 -5.03 -2.27 33.71
N ASN A 390 -5.44 -2.28 34.99
CA ASN A 390 -4.68 -1.92 36.20
C ASN A 390 -5.18 -2.67 37.49
N ALA A 391 -6.01 -3.71 37.37
CA ALA A 391 -6.71 -4.37 38.49
C ALA A 391 -6.66 -5.91 38.47
N SER A 392 -7.16 -6.55 39.55
CA SER A 392 -7.01 -7.98 39.88
C SER A 392 -7.90 -8.96 39.10
N SER A 393 -8.92 -8.50 38.37
CA SER A 393 -9.71 -9.31 37.41
C SER A 393 -9.78 -8.57 36.08
N ARG A 394 -9.48 -9.31 34.99
CA ARG A 394 -9.32 -8.82 33.61
C ARG A 394 -10.42 -9.39 32.71
N ASP A 395 -11.49 -9.87 33.33
CA ASP A 395 -12.49 -10.69 32.67
C ASP A 395 -13.58 -9.79 32.08
N VAL A 396 -14.13 -10.21 30.95
CA VAL A 396 -15.26 -9.52 30.31
C VAL A 396 -16.47 -10.42 30.34
N ALA A 397 -17.52 -10.02 31.05
CA ALA A 397 -18.78 -10.73 31.01
C ALA A 397 -19.65 -10.19 29.87
N VAL A 398 -20.29 -11.09 29.10
CA VAL A 398 -21.14 -10.73 27.97
C VAL A 398 -22.47 -11.48 27.96
N GLY A 399 -23.51 -10.80 27.47
CA GLY A 399 -24.88 -11.31 27.32
C GLY A 399 -25.79 -10.27 26.67
N GLY A 400 -26.91 -10.69 26.07
CA GLY A 400 -27.92 -9.81 25.49
C GLY A 400 -28.16 -10.00 23.99
N VAL A 401 -28.77 -8.99 23.37
CA VAL A 401 -29.11 -8.97 21.94
C VAL A 401 -28.29 -7.88 21.26
N LEU A 402 -27.50 -8.23 20.25
CA LEU A 402 -26.66 -7.30 19.47
C LEU A 402 -27.34 -6.96 18.15
N ASP A 403 -27.47 -5.67 17.86
CA ASP A 403 -27.79 -5.10 16.53
C ASP A 403 -26.56 -4.27 16.10
N GLY A 404 -25.74 -4.83 15.21
CA GLY A 404 -24.48 -4.24 14.79
C GLY A 404 -23.27 -5.19 14.87
N ARG A 405 -22.08 -4.60 14.74
CA ARG A 405 -20.84 -5.34 14.48
C ARG A 405 -19.77 -5.01 15.50
N VAL A 406 -19.40 -5.98 16.33
CA VAL A 406 -18.49 -5.77 17.47
C VAL A 406 -17.46 -6.89 17.56
N THR A 407 -16.21 -6.54 17.85
CA THR A 407 -15.21 -7.49 18.35
C THR A 407 -14.77 -7.10 19.77
N ILE A 408 -15.00 -7.99 20.73
CA ILE A 408 -14.59 -7.82 22.12
C ILE A 408 -13.30 -8.61 22.36
N VAL A 409 -12.32 -7.92 22.91
CA VAL A 409 -10.99 -8.47 23.20
C VAL A 409 -10.73 -8.34 24.71
N SER A 410 -10.44 -9.47 25.36
CA SER A 410 -10.04 -9.51 26.76
C SER A 410 -8.56 -9.89 26.88
N GLU A 411 -7.83 -9.20 27.75
CA GLU A 411 -6.47 -9.58 28.13
C GLU A 411 -6.42 -10.90 28.94
N ARG A 412 -7.57 -11.41 29.40
CA ARG A 412 -7.70 -12.68 30.13
C ARG A 412 -8.89 -13.50 29.61
N ASP A 413 -9.99 -13.58 30.37
CA ASP A 413 -11.11 -14.47 30.11
C ASP A 413 -12.33 -13.68 29.60
N ILE A 414 -13.10 -14.28 28.69
CA ILE A 414 -14.45 -13.81 28.36
C ILE A 414 -15.46 -14.76 28.98
N LEU A 415 -16.41 -14.23 29.74
CA LEU A 415 -17.41 -14.97 30.49
C LEU A 415 -18.78 -14.80 29.83
N ILE A 416 -19.34 -15.87 29.26
CA ILE A 416 -20.71 -15.84 28.75
C ILE A 416 -21.65 -16.04 29.93
N THR A 417 -22.47 -15.04 30.25
CA THR A 417 -23.31 -15.05 31.45
C THR A 417 -24.80 -15.22 31.17
N ASN A 418 -25.22 -15.01 29.91
CA ASN A 418 -26.60 -15.17 29.44
C ASN A 418 -26.61 -15.57 27.95
N HIS A 419 -27.79 -15.66 27.33
CA HIS A 419 -27.91 -15.70 25.87
C HIS A 419 -27.14 -14.55 25.22
N VAL A 420 -26.53 -14.84 24.07
CA VAL A 420 -25.97 -13.84 23.16
C VAL A 420 -26.59 -14.12 21.80
N THR A 421 -27.41 -13.21 21.30
CA THR A 421 -28.11 -13.35 20.01
C THR A 421 -27.96 -12.10 19.17
N TYR A 422 -28.18 -12.24 17.87
CA TYR A 422 -28.31 -11.12 16.95
C TYR A 422 -29.76 -10.65 16.89
N ALA A 423 -29.97 -9.34 16.70
CA ALA A 423 -31.29 -8.76 16.50
C ALA A 423 -31.92 -9.28 15.20
N SER A 424 -31.09 -9.47 14.18
CA SER A 424 -31.42 -10.09 12.90
C SER A 424 -30.81 -11.50 12.84
N ASP A 425 -31.63 -12.53 13.10
CA ASP A 425 -31.14 -13.91 13.18
C ASP A 425 -30.64 -14.43 11.81
N PRO A 426 -29.35 -14.75 11.67
CA PRO A 426 -28.77 -15.21 10.40
C PRO A 426 -29.30 -16.57 9.93
N ALA A 427 -29.92 -17.36 10.81
CA ALA A 427 -30.57 -18.61 10.45
C ALA A 427 -31.84 -18.42 9.61
N THR A 428 -32.52 -17.28 9.78
CA THR A 428 -33.75 -16.93 9.05
C THR A 428 -33.55 -15.77 8.09
N ASN A 429 -32.55 -14.92 8.35
CA ASN A 429 -32.14 -13.82 7.47
C ASN A 429 -30.64 -13.90 7.15
N PRO A 430 -30.26 -14.62 6.07
CA PRO A 430 -28.86 -14.71 5.63
C PRO A 430 -28.21 -13.36 5.27
N ALA A 431 -28.99 -12.30 5.08
CA ALA A 431 -28.52 -10.95 4.81
C ALA A 431 -28.33 -10.09 6.08
N SER A 432 -28.51 -10.67 7.27
CA SER A 432 -28.13 -10.04 8.54
C SER A 432 -26.71 -9.47 8.44
N ASP A 433 -26.50 -8.29 8.99
CA ASP A 433 -25.22 -7.61 9.10
C ASP A 433 -24.57 -7.76 10.48
N ASP A 434 -25.36 -8.18 11.49
CA ASP A 434 -24.94 -8.45 12.86
C ASP A 434 -23.78 -9.45 12.92
N ALA A 435 -22.71 -9.07 13.62
CA ALA A 435 -21.52 -9.90 13.78
C ALA A 435 -20.82 -9.63 15.13
N LEU A 436 -20.51 -10.70 15.85
CA LEU A 436 -19.79 -10.64 17.12
C LEU A 436 -18.52 -11.50 17.07
N GLY A 437 -17.38 -10.87 17.34
CA GLY A 437 -16.12 -11.53 17.62
C GLY A 437 -15.82 -11.52 19.12
N LEU A 438 -15.50 -12.67 19.71
CA LEU A 438 -15.04 -12.77 21.09
C LEU A 438 -13.62 -13.32 21.08
N ILE A 439 -12.65 -12.55 21.55
CA ILE A 439 -11.23 -12.92 21.53
C ILE A 439 -10.66 -12.81 22.95
N ALA A 440 -10.44 -13.94 23.59
CA ALA A 440 -9.85 -14.04 24.91
C ALA A 440 -8.38 -14.45 24.80
N ASN A 441 -7.50 -13.75 25.53
CA ASN A 441 -6.10 -14.13 25.65
C ASN A 441 -5.89 -15.44 26.45
N ARG A 442 -6.88 -15.82 27.26
CA ARG A 442 -6.90 -17.05 28.06
C ARG A 442 -8.14 -17.88 27.69
N ASP A 443 -9.24 -17.84 28.43
CA ASP A 443 -10.39 -18.72 28.17
C ASP A 443 -11.67 -17.98 27.75
N VAL A 444 -12.55 -18.68 27.04
CA VAL A 444 -13.94 -18.25 26.86
C VAL A 444 -14.85 -19.23 27.59
N VAL A 445 -15.49 -18.77 28.65
CA VAL A 445 -16.15 -19.64 29.63
C VAL A 445 -17.65 -19.37 29.66
N VAL A 446 -18.44 -20.40 29.37
CA VAL A 446 -19.89 -20.37 29.62
C VAL A 446 -20.15 -20.59 31.10
N LYS A 447 -20.70 -19.57 31.77
CA LYS A 447 -20.91 -19.58 33.22
C LYS A 447 -22.17 -20.36 33.64
N PRO A 448 -22.23 -20.85 34.88
CA PRO A 448 -23.43 -21.53 35.42
C PRO A 448 -24.69 -20.67 35.39
N SER A 449 -24.56 -19.33 35.36
CA SER A 449 -25.68 -18.40 35.24
C SER A 449 -26.42 -18.48 33.90
N CYS A 450 -25.83 -19.08 32.87
CA CYS A 450 -26.47 -19.18 31.56
C CYS A 450 -27.79 -19.99 31.62
N PRO A 451 -28.78 -19.64 30.80
CA PRO A 451 -30.02 -20.40 30.70
C PRO A 451 -29.83 -21.80 30.09
N ASN A 452 -30.79 -22.69 30.31
CA ASN A 452 -30.91 -23.91 29.50
C ASN A 452 -31.11 -23.55 28.02
N ASP A 453 -30.75 -24.46 27.12
CA ASP A 453 -30.86 -24.25 25.67
C ASP A 453 -30.16 -22.96 25.19
N LEU A 454 -28.95 -22.72 25.70
CA LEU A 454 -28.16 -21.52 25.48
C LEU A 454 -27.97 -21.22 23.98
N LYS A 455 -28.50 -20.07 23.54
CA LYS A 455 -28.14 -19.41 22.27
C LYS A 455 -26.89 -18.56 22.43
N LEU A 456 -25.91 -18.77 21.56
CA LEU A 456 -24.64 -18.04 21.54
C LEU A 456 -24.26 -17.72 20.10
N TYR A 457 -24.39 -16.47 19.68
CA TYR A 457 -24.14 -16.04 18.30
C TYR A 457 -22.85 -15.23 18.27
N ALA A 458 -21.73 -15.87 17.89
CA ALA A 458 -20.40 -15.25 17.86
C ALA A 458 -19.37 -16.14 17.15
N HIS A 459 -18.35 -15.52 16.56
CA HIS A 459 -17.08 -16.20 16.31
C HIS A 459 -16.14 -16.04 17.50
N ILE A 460 -15.74 -17.17 18.08
CA ILE A 460 -15.06 -17.25 19.37
C ILE A 460 -13.61 -17.66 19.17
N MET A 461 -12.69 -16.96 19.83
CA MET A 461 -11.27 -17.25 19.86
C MET A 461 -10.75 -17.27 21.31
N ALA A 462 -10.16 -18.39 21.72
CA ALA A 462 -9.48 -18.53 23.01
C ALA A 462 -8.00 -18.87 22.75
N THR A 463 -7.11 -17.88 22.84
CA THR A 463 -5.74 -18.01 22.30
C THR A 463 -4.80 -18.78 23.21
N GLY A 464 -5.03 -18.78 24.53
CA GLY A 464 -4.13 -19.40 25.51
C GLY A 464 -2.78 -18.69 25.67
N ASN A 465 -2.65 -17.46 25.16
CA ASN A 465 -1.41 -16.70 25.15
C ASN A 465 -1.03 -16.08 26.51
N LEU A 466 -1.95 -16.04 27.49
CA LEU A 466 -1.65 -15.44 28.80
C LEU A 466 -0.70 -16.29 29.67
N THR A 467 -0.74 -17.61 29.50
CA THR A 467 -0.07 -18.61 30.38
C THR A 467 0.50 -19.72 29.50
N PRO A 468 1.60 -19.46 28.79
CA PRO A 468 2.19 -20.43 27.86
C PRO A 468 2.67 -21.74 28.53
N SER A 469 2.74 -21.79 29.86
CA SER A 469 3.24 -22.92 30.66
C SER A 469 2.17 -23.91 31.12
N ASP A 470 0.89 -23.55 31.03
CA ASP A 470 -0.18 -24.34 31.62
C ASP A 470 -1.01 -24.95 30.48
N ASP A 471 -0.89 -26.27 30.27
CA ASP A 471 -1.59 -27.04 29.24
C ASP A 471 -3.15 -26.97 29.31
N ASN A 472 -3.73 -26.05 30.07
CA ASN A 472 -5.15 -25.95 30.39
C ASN A 472 -5.84 -24.67 29.89
N ASP A 473 -5.09 -23.70 29.36
CA ASP A 473 -5.65 -22.40 28.98
C ASP A 473 -5.83 -22.27 27.46
N GLY A 474 -6.66 -21.32 27.03
CA GLY A 474 -7.01 -21.17 25.63
C GLY A 474 -8.21 -22.01 25.23
N SER A 475 -9.17 -22.21 26.14
CA SER A 475 -10.31 -23.09 25.94
C SER A 475 -11.63 -22.34 25.82
N PHE A 476 -12.47 -22.77 24.87
CA PHE A 476 -13.91 -22.53 24.93
C PHE A 476 -14.60 -23.71 25.61
N GLY A 477 -15.20 -23.50 26.78
CA GLY A 477 -15.85 -24.57 27.54
C GLY A 477 -16.95 -24.09 28.48
N VAL A 478 -17.68 -25.04 29.06
CA VAL A 478 -18.69 -24.78 30.08
C VAL A 478 -18.08 -25.04 31.45
N GLU A 479 -18.16 -24.04 32.33
CA GLU A 479 -17.75 -24.22 33.71
C GLU A 479 -18.63 -25.27 34.38
N ASN A 480 -18.00 -26.18 35.13
CA ASN A 480 -18.67 -27.30 35.80
C ASN A 480 -19.40 -28.26 34.84
N TYR A 481 -18.97 -28.37 33.57
CA TYR A 481 -19.59 -29.20 32.53
C TYR A 481 -19.88 -30.65 32.96
N GLY A 482 -19.03 -31.22 33.84
CA GLY A 482 -19.12 -32.60 34.32
C GLY A 482 -20.02 -32.81 35.53
N SER A 483 -20.82 -31.81 35.92
CA SER A 483 -21.67 -31.86 37.10
C SER A 483 -23.04 -31.21 36.87
N GLY A 484 -23.99 -31.48 37.77
CA GLY A 484 -25.35 -30.95 37.69
C GLY A 484 -26.23 -31.69 36.68
N SER A 485 -27.44 -31.17 36.47
CA SER A 485 -28.42 -31.76 35.54
C SER A 485 -28.11 -31.42 34.07
N PRO A 486 -28.63 -32.20 33.10
CA PRO A 486 -28.67 -31.81 31.70
C PRO A 486 -29.31 -30.42 31.49
N ARG A 487 -28.70 -29.58 30.66
CA ARG A 487 -29.10 -28.18 30.41
C ARG A 487 -29.64 -27.93 29.00
N GLY A 488 -29.95 -29.00 28.26
CA GLY A 488 -30.39 -28.91 26.87
C GLY A 488 -29.24 -28.65 25.91
N LYS A 489 -29.46 -27.85 24.87
CA LYS A 489 -28.47 -27.62 23.80
C LYS A 489 -27.67 -26.34 23.97
N LEU A 490 -26.38 -26.37 23.67
CA LEU A 490 -25.58 -25.17 23.38
C LEU A 490 -25.70 -24.90 21.89
N ASN A 491 -26.58 -23.96 21.54
CA ASN A 491 -26.88 -23.51 20.20
C ASN A 491 -25.91 -22.39 19.80
N LEU A 492 -24.77 -22.77 19.24
CA LEU A 492 -23.80 -21.83 18.70
C LEU A 492 -24.12 -21.53 17.24
N TRP A 493 -24.19 -20.24 16.88
CA TRP A 493 -24.16 -19.78 15.50
C TRP A 493 -22.94 -18.88 15.28
N GLY A 494 -21.93 -19.37 14.55
CA GLY A 494 -20.64 -18.70 14.44
C GLY A 494 -19.51 -19.69 14.27
N GLY A 495 -18.46 -19.64 15.10
CA GLY A 495 -17.35 -20.59 15.01
C GLY A 495 -16.48 -20.55 16.25
N ILE A 496 -15.62 -21.56 16.42
CA ILE A 496 -14.72 -21.64 17.58
C ILE A 496 -13.31 -21.92 17.11
N VAL A 497 -12.37 -21.09 17.54
CA VAL A 497 -10.93 -21.31 17.41
C VAL A 497 -10.34 -21.26 18.81
N GLN A 498 -9.63 -22.31 19.21
CA GLN A 498 -9.16 -22.43 20.59
C GLN A 498 -7.82 -23.13 20.64
N ASN A 499 -6.96 -22.78 21.58
CA ASN A 499 -5.73 -23.53 21.81
C ASN A 499 -6.08 -24.93 22.29
N LYS A 500 -6.89 -25.06 23.34
CA LYS A 500 -7.33 -26.35 23.87
C LYS A 500 -8.83 -26.49 23.75
N ARG A 501 -9.31 -27.61 23.22
CA ARG A 501 -10.75 -27.86 23.13
C ARG A 501 -11.35 -28.05 24.51
N GLY A 502 -12.30 -27.20 24.87
CA GLY A 502 -13.06 -27.33 26.10
C GLY A 502 -14.27 -28.24 25.98
N ALA A 503 -14.64 -28.87 27.10
CA ALA A 503 -15.85 -29.68 27.21
C ALA A 503 -17.05 -28.81 27.61
N VAL A 504 -18.24 -29.21 27.14
CA VAL A 504 -19.49 -28.48 27.41
C VAL A 504 -20.55 -29.31 28.13
N GLY A 505 -20.34 -30.63 28.20
CA GLY A 505 -21.23 -31.57 28.86
C GLY A 505 -20.64 -32.99 28.82
N THR A 506 -21.30 -33.93 29.49
CA THR A 506 -20.95 -35.36 29.46
C THR A 506 -22.13 -36.19 28.94
N PHE A 507 -21.84 -37.38 28.41
CA PHE A 507 -22.82 -38.22 27.74
C PHE A 507 -22.57 -39.71 28.01
N SER A 508 -23.62 -40.51 27.86
CA SER A 508 -23.56 -41.97 27.77
C SER A 508 -24.38 -42.40 26.56
N GLY A 509 -23.70 -42.94 25.54
CA GLY A 509 -24.29 -43.09 24.20
C GLY A 509 -24.78 -41.74 23.67
N ASP A 510 -26.02 -41.69 23.20
CA ASP A 510 -26.67 -40.46 22.71
C ASP A 510 -27.37 -39.65 23.82
N THR A 511 -27.34 -40.12 25.07
CA THR A 511 -28.01 -39.45 26.21
C THR A 511 -27.09 -38.44 26.88
N LEU A 512 -27.53 -37.19 26.97
CA LEU A 512 -26.88 -36.13 27.74
C LEU A 512 -27.00 -36.40 29.25
N LEU A 513 -25.89 -36.39 29.99
CA LEU A 513 -25.85 -36.63 31.44
C LEU A 513 -25.70 -35.34 32.25
N THR A 514 -24.81 -34.44 31.83
CA THR A 514 -24.51 -33.17 32.52
C THR A 514 -24.17 -32.08 31.51
N GLY A 515 -24.34 -30.81 31.87
CA GLY A 515 -24.00 -29.68 31.00
C GLY A 515 -24.89 -29.62 29.76
N TYR A 516 -24.34 -29.22 28.61
CA TYR A 516 -25.07 -29.06 27.36
C TYR A 516 -24.69 -30.10 26.31
N ASP A 517 -25.66 -30.44 25.46
CA ASP A 517 -25.41 -31.10 24.19
C ASP A 517 -24.97 -30.08 23.13
N LYS A 518 -24.09 -30.47 22.20
CA LYS A 518 -23.54 -29.54 21.20
C LYS A 518 -24.50 -29.37 20.03
N ASN A 519 -24.83 -28.13 19.68
CA ASN A 519 -25.49 -27.78 18.42
C ASN A 519 -24.76 -26.59 17.80
N TYR A 520 -23.63 -26.87 17.16
CA TYR A 520 -22.75 -25.85 16.61
C TYR A 520 -23.02 -25.70 15.12
N ARG A 521 -23.44 -24.52 14.71
CA ARG A 521 -23.66 -24.17 13.31
C ARG A 521 -22.69 -23.08 12.92
N TYR A 522 -22.01 -23.33 11.80
CA TYR A 522 -21.08 -22.36 11.27
C TYR A 522 -21.83 -21.19 10.64
N ASP A 523 -21.44 -19.96 10.98
CA ASP A 523 -21.93 -18.78 10.27
C ASP A 523 -21.13 -18.57 8.98
N THR A 524 -21.70 -19.02 7.86
CA THR A 524 -21.03 -18.98 6.56
C THR A 524 -20.68 -17.58 6.10
N ARG A 525 -21.35 -16.53 6.63
CA ARG A 525 -21.04 -15.13 6.31
C ARG A 525 -19.61 -14.77 6.71
N PHE A 526 -19.05 -15.40 7.75
CA PHE A 526 -17.73 -15.07 8.28
C PHE A 526 -16.55 -15.52 7.42
N THR A 527 -16.79 -16.30 6.37
CA THR A 527 -15.77 -16.55 5.33
C THR A 527 -15.43 -15.29 4.53
N GLU A 528 -16.39 -14.37 4.42
CA GLU A 528 -16.34 -13.19 3.55
C GLU A 528 -16.38 -11.88 4.34
N ASN A 529 -17.25 -11.86 5.35
CA ASN A 529 -17.53 -10.70 6.18
C ASN A 529 -17.42 -11.06 7.68
N PRO A 530 -16.20 -11.37 8.16
CA PRO A 530 -15.98 -11.74 9.56
C PRO A 530 -16.33 -10.58 10.52
N PRO A 531 -16.37 -10.81 11.84
CA PRO A 531 -16.49 -9.71 12.80
C PRO A 531 -15.38 -8.64 12.61
N PRO A 532 -15.59 -7.40 13.08
CA PRO A 532 -14.65 -6.30 12.86
C PRO A 532 -13.23 -6.66 13.28
N GLU A 533 -12.25 -6.35 12.43
CA GLU A 533 -10.81 -6.54 12.73
C GLU A 533 -10.40 -7.97 13.15
N TYR A 534 -11.19 -8.99 12.79
CA TYR A 534 -10.93 -10.37 13.20
C TYR A 534 -9.53 -10.84 12.74
N PRO A 535 -8.77 -11.58 13.58
CA PRO A 535 -7.40 -11.95 13.28
C PRO A 535 -7.24 -12.68 11.93
N PRO A 536 -6.35 -12.19 11.02
CA PRO A 536 -6.06 -12.88 9.76
C PRO A 536 -5.27 -14.15 10.04
N LEU A 537 -5.34 -15.15 9.16
CA LEU A 537 -4.38 -16.26 9.10
C LEU A 537 -3.06 -15.77 8.49
N LEU A 538 -1.94 -16.29 8.98
CA LEU A 538 -0.63 -15.99 8.38
C LEU A 538 -0.54 -16.59 6.99
N ASP A 539 -0.08 -15.77 6.03
CA ASP A 539 0.23 -16.15 4.64
C ASP A 539 -0.91 -16.79 3.83
N GLU A 540 -2.16 -16.68 4.30
CA GLU A 540 -3.33 -17.17 3.58
C GLU A 540 -4.15 -16.03 2.98
N ILE A 541 -4.25 -16.05 1.64
CA ILE A 541 -5.08 -15.15 0.85
C ILE A 541 -6.15 -15.93 0.09
N SER A 542 -7.29 -15.29 -0.16
CA SER A 542 -8.32 -15.76 -1.08
C SER A 542 -8.61 -14.68 -2.12
N PHE A 543 -9.27 -15.08 -3.22
CA PHE A 543 -9.77 -14.19 -4.26
C PHE A 543 -11.10 -14.72 -4.79
N ASP A 544 -11.95 -13.84 -5.32
CA ASP A 544 -13.28 -14.23 -5.78
C ASP A 544 -13.24 -14.83 -7.18
N LYS A 545 -12.54 -14.15 -8.09
CA LYS A 545 -12.47 -14.51 -9.49
C LYS A 545 -11.18 -14.03 -10.12
N TRP A 546 -10.76 -14.73 -11.16
CA TRP A 546 -9.73 -14.26 -12.07
C TRP A 546 -10.22 -14.34 -13.51
N ARG A 547 -9.70 -13.47 -14.38
CA ARG A 547 -9.94 -13.50 -15.82
C ARG A 547 -8.65 -13.23 -16.59
N ASP A 548 -8.50 -13.89 -17.73
CA ASP A 548 -7.47 -13.62 -18.75
C ASP A 548 -8.10 -12.85 -19.90
N MET A 549 -7.44 -11.80 -20.38
CA MET A 549 -7.85 -10.97 -21.51
C MET A 549 -6.73 -10.85 -22.53
#